data_AF-A0A0N0P3T3-F1
#
_entry.id   AF-A0A0N0P3T3-F1
#
_cell.length_a   1.000
_cell.length_b   1.000
_cell.length_c   1.000
_cell.angle_alpha   90.00
_cell.angle_beta   90.00
_cell.angle_gamma   90.00
#
_symmetry.space_group_name_H-M   'P 1'
#
loop_
_entity.id
_entity.type
_entity.pdbx_description
1 polymer ?
#
loop_
_entity_poly.entity_id
_entity_poly.type
_entity_poly.pdbx_seq_one_letter_code
_entity_poly.pdbx_strand_id
1 'polypeptide(L)'
;MGCKQSKTKEQPRNVVSRDADEFYKLATVERHPVAKKLLEEWVQFVDAQVRRNAGDPTAAKAYKNRPKEVWAETSKTPVTHRSVDYVGKMFLEYIKRDLSQRGWGGSFDYKVAGVAKQGFLKANANVDAAKSDAPGDVAWEIKIHYDSSGAS
;
A
#
# COMPACT_ATOMS: atom_id res chain seq x y z
N MET A 1 12.13 -23.46 -46.62
CA MET A 1 12.80 -22.28 -46.03
C MET A 1 11.93 -21.07 -46.32
N GLY A 2 11.42 -20.24 -45.43
CA GLY A 2 11.46 -20.13 -43.98
C GLY A 2 10.79 -18.80 -43.65
N CYS A 3 9.58 -18.82 -43.07
CA CYS A 3 8.91 -17.63 -42.56
C CYS A 3 8.38 -17.92 -41.16
N LYS A 4 9.10 -17.45 -40.14
CA LYS A 4 8.55 -17.27 -38.78
C LYS A 4 8.91 -15.87 -38.32
N GLN A 5 8.00 -14.92 -38.55
CA GLN A 5 8.00 -13.66 -37.82
C GLN A 5 7.55 -13.95 -36.39
N SER A 6 8.53 -14.04 -35.49
CA SER A 6 8.28 -14.04 -34.05
C SER A 6 7.69 -12.68 -33.66
N LYS A 7 6.41 -12.66 -33.30
CA LYS A 7 5.81 -11.52 -32.58
C LYS A 7 6.46 -11.46 -31.19
N THR A 8 7.47 -10.62 -31.04
CA THR A 8 7.98 -10.24 -29.73
C THR A 8 6.86 -9.51 -29.00
N LYS A 9 6.23 -10.18 -28.01
CA LYS A 9 5.37 -9.52 -27.03
C LYS A 9 6.24 -8.52 -26.27
N GLU A 10 6.07 -7.23 -26.55
CA GLU A 10 6.58 -6.19 -25.68
C GLU A 10 6.00 -6.41 -24.28
N GLN A 11 6.87 -6.68 -23.31
CA GLN A 11 6.48 -6.66 -21.91
C GLN A 11 6.04 -5.23 -21.56
N PRO A 12 4.94 -5.05 -20.80
CA PRO A 12 4.53 -3.73 -20.32
C PRO A 12 5.49 -3.27 -19.20
N ARG A 13 6.71 -2.85 -19.56
CA ARG A 13 7.75 -2.45 -18.60
C ARG A 13 7.54 -1.07 -17.98
N ASN A 14 6.62 -0.24 -18.50
CA ASN A 14 6.56 1.19 -18.14
C ASN A 14 5.29 1.70 -17.47
N VAL A 15 4.22 0.90 -17.34
CA VAL A 15 2.99 1.37 -16.69
C VAL A 15 3.09 1.22 -15.16
N VAL A 16 3.52 0.05 -14.69
CA VAL A 16 3.66 -0.26 -13.26
C VAL A 16 4.69 0.63 -12.55
N SER A 17 5.76 1.03 -13.25
CA SER A 17 6.79 1.91 -12.66
C SER A 17 6.24 3.30 -12.38
N ARG A 18 5.45 3.86 -13.30
CA ARG A 18 4.94 5.24 -13.21
C ARG A 18 3.92 5.39 -12.09
N ASP A 19 3.04 4.40 -11.93
CA ASP A 19 1.97 4.44 -10.93
C ASP A 19 2.50 4.23 -9.50
N ALA A 20 3.54 3.40 -9.33
CA ALA A 20 4.24 3.24 -8.05
C ALA A 20 4.99 4.51 -7.62
N ASP A 21 5.62 5.21 -8.57
CA ASP A 21 6.28 6.49 -8.32
C ASP A 21 5.26 7.58 -7.97
N GLU A 22 4.06 7.52 -8.55
CA GLU A 22 2.96 8.44 -8.28
C GLU A 22 2.44 8.33 -6.84
N PHE A 23 2.28 7.12 -6.28
CA PHE A 23 1.93 6.98 -4.86
C PHE A 23 2.95 7.67 -3.94
N TYR A 24 4.24 7.45 -4.21
CA TYR A 24 5.29 8.04 -3.40
C TYR A 24 5.27 9.57 -3.48
N LYS A 25 5.00 10.13 -4.66
CA LYS A 25 4.79 11.58 -4.87
C LYS A 25 3.57 12.10 -4.11
N LEU A 26 2.43 11.39 -4.14
CA LEU A 26 1.23 11.73 -3.37
C LEU A 26 1.54 11.80 -1.87
N ALA A 27 2.31 10.84 -1.33
CA ALA A 27 2.63 10.77 0.09
C ALA A 27 3.67 11.83 0.54
N THR A 28 4.68 12.12 -0.29
CA THR A 28 5.85 12.91 0.13
C THR A 28 5.85 14.35 -0.39
N VAL A 29 5.53 14.54 -1.66
CA VAL A 29 5.57 15.86 -2.34
C VAL A 29 4.25 16.57 -2.16
N GLU A 30 3.16 15.92 -2.54
CA GLU A 30 1.80 16.50 -2.44
C GLU A 30 1.24 16.40 -1.03
N ARG A 31 1.88 15.59 -0.17
CA ARG A 31 1.53 15.41 1.25
C ARG A 31 0.06 15.10 1.45
N HIS A 32 -0.52 14.28 0.56
CA HIS A 32 -1.90 13.84 0.67
C HIS A 32 -2.07 13.09 2.01
N PRO A 33 -2.97 13.52 2.92
CA PRO A 33 -3.03 13.01 4.29
C PRO A 33 -3.17 11.48 4.39
N VAL A 34 -4.06 10.90 3.57
CA VAL A 34 -4.29 9.45 3.54
C VAL A 34 -3.09 8.69 2.96
N ALA A 35 -2.46 9.18 1.88
CA ALA A 35 -1.30 8.54 1.28
C ALA A 35 -0.11 8.53 2.24
N LYS A 36 0.10 9.64 2.97
CA LYS A 36 1.13 9.75 4.00
C LYS A 36 0.92 8.71 5.10
N LYS A 37 -0.31 8.57 5.62
CA LYS A 37 -0.64 7.57 6.65
C LYS A 37 -0.46 6.14 6.15
N LEU A 38 -0.87 5.85 4.92
CA LEU A 38 -0.64 4.54 4.30
C LEU A 38 0.86 4.20 4.21
N LEU A 39 1.68 5.16 3.76
CA LEU A 39 3.12 4.96 3.63
C LEU A 39 3.78 4.76 5.01
N GLU A 40 3.41 5.57 6.00
CA GLU A 40 3.90 5.43 7.40
C GLU A 40 3.61 4.03 7.95
N GLU A 41 2.37 3.55 7.81
CA GLU A 41 1.94 2.23 8.30
C GLU A 41 2.60 1.08 7.52
N TRP A 42 2.78 1.22 6.20
CA TRP A 42 3.46 0.22 5.39
C TRP A 42 4.94 0.11 5.75
N VAL A 43 5.64 1.24 5.92
CA VAL A 43 7.07 1.23 6.29
C VAL A 43 7.27 0.57 7.65
N GLN A 44 6.40 0.84 8.63
CA GLN A 44 6.45 0.19 9.94
C GLN A 44 6.22 -1.33 9.83
N PHE A 45 5.30 -1.77 8.98
CA PHE A 45 5.07 -3.19 8.73
C PHE A 45 6.32 -3.87 8.18
N VAL A 46 6.88 -3.28 7.13
CA VAL A 46 8.05 -3.80 6.44
C VAL A 46 9.23 -3.89 7.39
N ASP A 47 9.49 -2.84 8.17
CA ASP A 47 10.56 -2.84 9.19
C ASP A 47 10.37 -3.97 10.20
N ALA A 48 9.15 -4.14 10.72
CA ALA A 48 8.85 -5.20 11.66
C ALA A 48 9.08 -6.61 11.08
N GLN A 49 8.75 -6.84 9.79
CA GLN A 49 9.01 -8.11 9.13
C GLN A 49 10.51 -8.32 8.82
N VAL A 50 11.23 -7.27 8.42
CA VAL A 50 12.68 -7.34 8.21
C VAL A 50 13.39 -7.71 9.50
N ARG A 51 13.04 -7.08 10.64
CA ARG A 51 13.63 -7.36 11.96
C ARG A 51 13.27 -8.76 12.45
N ARG A 52 12.03 -9.21 12.24
CA ARG A 52 11.62 -10.60 12.49
C ARG A 52 12.49 -11.59 11.71
N ASN A 53 12.69 -11.35 10.41
CA ASN A 53 13.51 -12.21 9.56
C ASN A 53 15.00 -12.18 9.92
N ALA A 54 15.45 -11.12 10.60
CA ALA A 54 16.79 -11.01 11.18
C ALA A 54 16.92 -11.66 12.57
N GLY A 55 15.85 -12.28 13.09
CA GLY A 55 15.87 -13.00 14.37
C GLY A 55 15.31 -12.21 15.55
N ASP A 56 14.69 -11.05 15.34
CA ASP A 56 13.99 -10.28 16.37
C ASP A 56 12.46 -10.45 16.26
N PRO A 57 11.87 -11.48 16.91
CA PRO A 57 10.42 -11.70 16.89
C PRO A 57 9.64 -10.65 17.68
N THR A 58 10.30 -9.83 18.51
CA THR A 58 9.63 -8.84 19.35
C THR A 58 9.10 -7.68 18.52
N ALA A 59 9.80 -7.31 17.45
CA ALA A 59 9.37 -6.27 16.50
C ALA A 59 8.04 -6.62 15.82
N ALA A 60 7.89 -7.86 15.34
CA ALA A 60 6.63 -8.33 14.75
C ALA A 60 5.49 -8.40 15.78
N LYS A 61 5.78 -8.78 17.02
CA LYS A 61 4.78 -8.81 18.10
C LYS A 61 4.31 -7.40 18.47
N ALA A 62 5.24 -6.45 18.58
CA ALA A 62 4.91 -5.05 18.84
C ALA A 62 4.04 -4.48 17.72
N TYR A 63 4.40 -4.73 16.46
CA TYR A 63 3.62 -4.30 15.30
C TYR A 63 2.20 -4.89 15.27
N LYS A 64 2.04 -6.14 15.71
CA LYS A 64 0.72 -6.79 15.79
C LYS A 64 -0.23 -6.11 16.79
N ASN A 65 0.31 -5.45 17.81
CA ASN A 65 -0.46 -4.76 18.86
C ASN A 65 -0.79 -3.30 18.54
N ARG A 66 -0.34 -2.78 17.39
CA ARG A 66 -0.61 -1.39 17.01
C ARG A 66 -2.10 -1.15 16.71
N PRO A 67 -2.57 0.10 16.74
CA PRO A 67 -3.91 0.46 16.27
C PRO A 67 -4.09 0.12 14.79
N LYS A 68 -5.18 -0.57 14.46
CA LYS A 68 -5.57 -0.87 13.06
C LYS A 68 -6.48 0.19 12.45
N GLU A 69 -6.94 1.14 13.25
CA GLU A 69 -7.78 2.25 12.83
C GLU A 69 -7.10 3.56 13.24
N VAL A 70 -6.92 4.46 12.28
CA VAL A 70 -6.25 5.75 12.48
C VAL A 70 -6.97 6.86 11.72
N TRP A 71 -6.77 8.11 12.12
CA TRP A 71 -7.30 9.28 11.43
C TRP A 71 -6.20 10.00 10.64
N ALA A 72 -6.53 10.40 9.42
CA ALA A 72 -5.73 11.30 8.61
C ALA A 72 -6.05 12.75 8.97
N GLU A 73 -5.01 13.57 9.11
CA GLU A 73 -5.13 15.00 9.41
C GLU A 73 -5.47 15.77 8.14
N THR A 74 -6.76 16.06 7.92
CA THR A 74 -7.27 16.72 6.72
C THR A 74 -7.59 18.20 6.93
N SER A 75 -7.39 18.77 8.13
CA SER A 75 -7.72 20.18 8.42
C SER A 75 -7.01 21.18 7.52
N LYS A 76 -5.75 20.89 7.14
CA LYS A 76 -4.91 21.76 6.30
C LYS A 76 -4.92 21.37 4.83
N THR A 77 -5.24 20.11 4.54
CA THR A 77 -5.24 19.54 3.19
C THR A 77 -6.53 18.75 3.02
N PRO A 78 -7.61 19.43 2.58
CA PRO A 78 -8.89 18.77 2.39
C PRO A 78 -8.79 17.69 1.30
N VAL A 79 -9.51 16.60 1.48
CA VAL A 79 -9.51 15.46 0.55
C VAL A 79 -10.93 15.16 0.09
N THR A 80 -11.04 14.51 -1.06
CA THR A 80 -12.33 14.04 -1.59
C THR A 80 -12.34 12.51 -1.61
N HIS A 81 -13.52 11.89 -1.63
CA HIS A 81 -13.62 10.44 -1.82
C HIS A 81 -12.90 9.97 -3.09
N ARG A 82 -12.96 10.76 -4.16
CA ARG A 82 -12.27 10.46 -5.42
C ARG A 82 -10.76 10.50 -5.28
N SER A 83 -10.20 11.50 -4.58
CA SER A 83 -8.75 11.57 -4.36
C SER A 83 -8.27 10.42 -3.47
N VAL A 84 -9.08 10.00 -2.49
CA VAL A 84 -8.76 8.85 -1.63
C VAL A 84 -8.85 7.52 -2.38
N ASP A 85 -9.84 7.32 -3.25
CA ASP A 85 -9.88 6.13 -4.13
C ASP A 85 -8.66 6.07 -5.05
N TYR A 86 -8.25 7.22 -5.62
CA TYR A 86 -7.03 7.30 -6.41
C TYR A 86 -5.78 6.90 -5.61
N VAL A 87 -5.65 7.40 -4.37
CA VAL A 87 -4.57 6.99 -3.46
C VAL A 87 -4.56 5.47 -3.23
N GLY A 88 -5.73 4.85 -3.03
CA GLY A 88 -5.84 3.39 -2.87
C GLY A 88 -5.32 2.62 -4.09
N LYS A 89 -5.68 3.06 -5.31
CA LYS A 89 -5.21 2.46 -6.56
C LYS A 89 -3.69 2.57 -6.71
N MET A 90 -3.14 3.76 -6.49
CA MET A 90 -1.69 3.97 -6.63
C MET A 90 -0.92 3.22 -5.55
N PHE A 91 -1.46 3.14 -4.33
CA PHE A 91 -0.85 2.37 -3.25
C PHE A 91 -0.76 0.87 -3.58
N LEU A 92 -1.79 0.31 -4.20
CA LEU A 92 -1.80 -1.10 -4.65
C LEU A 92 -0.65 -1.40 -5.63
N GLU A 93 -0.37 -0.50 -6.57
CA GLU A 93 0.75 -0.67 -7.50
C GLU A 93 2.11 -0.46 -6.82
N TYR A 94 2.19 0.50 -5.89
CA TYR A 94 3.38 0.74 -5.07
C TYR A 94 3.79 -0.49 -4.27
N ILE A 95 2.89 -1.10 -3.50
CA ILE A 95 3.22 -2.27 -2.67
C ILE A 95 3.57 -3.50 -3.52
N LYS A 96 2.93 -3.72 -4.68
CA LYS A 96 3.27 -4.84 -5.57
C LYS A 96 4.73 -4.73 -6.00
N ARG A 97 5.16 -3.51 -6.34
CA ARG A 97 6.56 -3.23 -6.68
C ARG A 97 7.48 -3.40 -5.47
N ASP A 98 7.13 -2.86 -4.31
CA ASP A 98 7.94 -2.97 -3.09
C ASP A 98 8.12 -4.43 -2.65
N LEU A 99 7.05 -5.23 -2.66
CA LEU A 99 7.10 -6.67 -2.38
C LEU A 99 7.99 -7.40 -3.39
N SER A 100 7.80 -7.14 -4.69
CA SER A 100 8.61 -7.75 -5.75
C SER A 100 10.10 -7.43 -5.60
N GLN A 101 10.46 -6.20 -5.26
CA GLN A 101 11.85 -5.79 -5.02
C GLN A 101 12.48 -6.49 -3.81
N ARG A 102 11.67 -6.87 -2.82
CA ARG A 102 12.11 -7.61 -1.63
C ARG A 102 12.15 -9.12 -1.83
N GLY A 103 11.66 -9.61 -2.96
CA GLY A 103 11.44 -11.04 -3.20
C GLY A 103 10.31 -11.61 -2.34
N TRP A 104 9.36 -10.76 -1.92
CA TRP A 104 8.18 -11.15 -1.15
C TRP A 104 6.97 -11.31 -2.06
N GLY A 105 6.07 -12.19 -1.65
CA GLY A 105 4.78 -12.41 -2.30
C GLY A 105 3.64 -11.80 -1.51
N GLY A 106 2.44 -11.77 -2.09
CA GLY A 106 1.25 -11.44 -1.34
C GLY A 106 0.04 -11.11 -2.18
N SER A 107 -1.10 -11.03 -1.51
CA SER A 107 -2.35 -10.49 -2.06
C SER A 107 -2.71 -9.20 -1.35
N PHE A 108 -3.31 -8.26 -2.07
CA PHE A 108 -3.73 -6.98 -1.52
C PHE A 108 -5.10 -6.59 -2.04
N ASP A 109 -5.87 -5.96 -1.16
CA ASP A 109 -7.16 -5.36 -1.47
C ASP A 109 -7.30 -4.03 -0.74
N TYR A 110 -8.06 -3.11 -1.32
CA TYR A 110 -8.48 -1.90 -0.64
C TYR A 110 -9.95 -1.57 -0.94
N LYS A 111 -10.60 -0.93 0.04
CA LYS A 111 -11.97 -0.43 -0.07
C LYS A 111 -12.03 1.00 0.44
N VAL A 112 -12.65 1.87 -0.34
CA VAL A 112 -13.03 3.21 0.10
C VAL A 112 -14.53 3.26 0.33
N ALA A 113 -14.95 3.80 1.47
CA ALA A 113 -16.36 4.01 1.79
C ALA A 113 -16.52 5.28 2.61
N GLY A 114 -17.69 5.92 2.52
CA GLY A 114 -17.96 7.14 3.24
C GLY A 114 -19.26 7.82 2.84
N VAL A 115 -19.57 8.90 3.54
CA VAL A 115 -20.66 9.83 3.29
C VAL A 115 -20.08 11.22 3.00
N ALA A 116 -20.91 12.17 2.58
CA ALA A 116 -20.46 13.48 2.07
C ALA A 116 -19.34 14.18 2.88
N LYS A 117 -19.36 14.07 4.21
CA LYS A 117 -18.43 14.78 5.13
C LYS A 117 -17.30 13.92 5.69
N GLN A 118 -17.38 12.59 5.60
CA GLN A 118 -16.39 11.70 6.21
C GLN A 118 -16.33 10.37 5.48
N GLY A 119 -15.15 9.78 5.42
CA GLY A 119 -14.97 8.45 4.86
C GLY A 119 -13.81 7.71 5.51
N PHE A 120 -13.56 6.52 4.98
CA PHE A 120 -12.38 5.75 5.30
C PHE A 120 -11.85 5.03 4.07
N LEU A 121 -10.54 4.78 4.08
CA LEU A 121 -9.87 3.82 3.22
C LEU A 121 -9.45 2.65 4.10
N LYS A 122 -9.96 1.45 3.81
CA LYS A 122 -9.52 0.20 4.41
C LYS A 122 -8.59 -0.50 3.43
N ALA A 123 -7.40 -0.89 3.87
CA ALA A 123 -6.44 -1.63 3.07
C ALA A 123 -6.03 -2.90 3.81
N ASN A 124 -5.96 -4.01 3.07
CA ASN A 124 -5.61 -5.33 3.60
C ASN A 124 -4.54 -5.96 2.70
N ALA A 125 -3.56 -6.61 3.29
CA ALA A 125 -2.58 -7.42 2.59
C ALA A 125 -2.35 -8.73 3.32
N ASN A 126 -2.23 -9.83 2.59
CA ASN A 126 -1.60 -11.04 3.11
C ASN A 126 -0.23 -11.14 2.45
N VAL A 127 0.82 -11.00 3.25
CA VAL A 127 2.20 -10.89 2.75
C VAL A 127 2.98 -12.13 3.10
N ASP A 128 3.54 -12.77 2.08
CA ASP A 128 4.52 -13.83 2.24
C ASP A 128 5.91 -13.19 2.34
N ALA A 129 6.31 -12.94 3.59
CA ALA A 129 7.59 -12.32 3.94
C ALA A 129 8.61 -13.34 4.49
N ALA A 130 8.28 -14.64 4.53
CA ALA A 130 9.13 -15.63 5.20
C ALA A 130 10.30 -16.07 4.29
N LYS A 131 11.49 -16.25 4.88
CA LYS A 131 12.65 -16.89 4.23
C LYS A 131 12.81 -18.37 4.60
N SER A 132 11.88 -18.96 5.38
CA SER A 132 11.98 -20.31 5.92
C SER A 132 11.02 -21.29 5.26
N ASP A 133 11.35 -22.60 5.33
CA ASP A 133 10.54 -23.73 4.82
C ASP A 133 9.11 -23.83 5.39
N ALA A 134 8.78 -23.04 6.42
CA ALA A 134 7.42 -22.80 6.87
C ALA A 134 6.94 -21.40 6.41
N PRO A 135 6.36 -21.28 5.20
CA PRO A 135 5.74 -20.03 4.76
C PRO A 135 4.57 -19.70 5.70
N GLY A 136 4.59 -18.52 6.28
CA GLY A 136 3.54 -18.03 7.15
C GLY A 136 3.10 -16.67 6.67
N ASP A 137 2.00 -16.63 5.92
CA ASP A 137 1.38 -15.40 5.45
C ASP A 137 1.12 -14.45 6.63
N VAL A 138 1.60 -13.23 6.52
CA VAL A 138 1.41 -12.19 7.53
C VAL A 138 0.30 -11.26 7.08
N ALA A 139 -0.80 -11.29 7.82
CA ALA A 139 -1.91 -10.37 7.60
C ALA A 139 -1.54 -8.95 8.06
N TRP A 140 -1.65 -8.00 7.13
CA TRP A 140 -1.57 -6.57 7.33
C TRP A 140 -2.93 -5.95 7.05
N GLU A 141 -3.39 -5.08 7.93
CA GLU A 141 -4.67 -4.38 7.80
C GLU A 141 -4.53 -3.00 8.43
N ILE A 142 -5.06 -1.99 7.75
CA ILE A 142 -5.22 -0.64 8.26
C ILE A 142 -6.51 -0.02 7.73
N LYS A 143 -7.17 0.79 8.57
CA LYS A 143 -8.31 1.61 8.19
C LYS A 143 -8.02 3.06 8.55
N ILE A 144 -7.96 3.91 7.53
CA ILE A 144 -7.63 5.33 7.66
C ILE A 144 -8.89 6.14 7.45
N HIS A 145 -9.37 6.75 8.52
CA HIS A 145 -10.48 7.68 8.51
C HIS A 145 -10.02 9.06 8.03
N TYR A 146 -10.93 9.80 7.38
CA TYR A 146 -10.66 11.16 6.91
C TYR A 146 -11.95 11.98 6.86
N ASP A 147 -11.83 13.27 7.14
CA ASP A 147 -12.88 14.23 6.83
C ASP A 147 -12.79 14.63 5.37
N SER A 148 -13.91 14.53 4.67
CA SER A 148 -14.05 14.91 3.26
C SER A 148 -14.47 16.37 3.19
N SER A 149 -13.90 17.12 2.25
CA SER A 149 -14.32 18.51 2.00
C SER A 149 -15.74 18.62 1.46
N GLY A 150 -16.38 17.50 1.12
CA GLY A 150 -17.60 17.46 0.32
C GLY A 150 -17.34 17.96 -1.10
N ALA A 151 -18.09 17.42 -2.07
CA ALA A 151 -18.50 18.29 -3.17
C ALA A 151 -19.64 19.12 -2.58
N SER A 152 -19.38 20.40 -2.28
CA SER A 152 -20.43 21.38 -2.04
C SER A 152 -21.31 21.51 -3.27
#